data_AF-A0A662UXU5-F1
#
_entry.id   AF-A0A662UXU5-F1
#
_cell.length_a   1.000
_cell.length_b   1.000
_cell.length_c   1.000
_cell.angle_alpha   90.00
_cell.angle_beta   90.00
_cell.angle_gamma   90.00
#
_symmetry.space_group_name_H-M   'P 1'
#
loop_
_entity.id
_entity.type
_entity.pdbx_description
1 polymer ?
#
loop_
_entity_poly.entity_id
_entity_poly.type
_entity_poly.pdbx_seq_one_letter_code
_entity_poly.pdbx_strand_id
1 'polypeptide(L)' 'MSKEKTAKEIIIETLKKANRPLTASEIRNLTGLNYNTIRGRLQELKKQGIVKNVEGGWILAEKQG' A
#
# COMPACT_ATOMS: atom_id res chain seq x y z
N MET A 1 22.50 4.37 -11.50
CA MET A 1 22.23 4.07 -10.08
C MET A 1 20.75 3.80 -9.93
N SER A 2 20.35 2.55 -9.70
CA SER A 2 18.95 2.17 -9.52
C SER A 2 18.48 2.67 -8.17
N LYS A 3 17.62 3.70 -8.13
CA LYS A 3 17.01 4.14 -6.87
C LYS A 3 16.24 2.95 -6.28
N GLU A 4 16.67 2.46 -5.12
CA GLU A 4 15.91 1.50 -4.35
C GLU A 4 14.54 2.11 -4.03
N LYS A 5 13.48 1.37 -4.37
CA LYS A 5 12.11 1.82 -4.12
C LYS A 5 11.87 1.91 -2.63
N THR A 6 11.26 3.00 -2.20
CA THR A 6 10.90 3.17 -0.79
C THR A 6 9.79 2.18 -0.39
N ALA A 7 9.66 1.91 0.91
CA ALA A 7 8.56 1.08 1.41
C ALA A 7 7.17 1.61 0.99
N LYS A 8 7.01 2.94 0.84
CA LYS A 8 5.77 3.55 0.36
C LYS A 8 5.50 3.18 -1.10
N GLU A 9 6.51 3.28 -1.96
CA GLU A 9 6.39 2.93 -3.38
C GLU A 9 6.09 1.44 -3.58
N ILE A 10 6.78 0.58 -2.83
CA ILE A 10 6.55 -0.87 -2.86
C ILE A 10 5.10 -1.19 -2.48
N ILE A 11 4.55 -0.56 -1.44
CA ILE A 11 3.15 -0.74 -1.02
C ILE A 11 2.19 -0.27 -2.11
N ILE A 12 2.40 0.92 -2.68
CA ILE A 12 1.57 1.47 -3.76
C ILE A 12 1.55 0.53 -4.97
N GLU A 13 2.72 0.07 -5.41
CA GLU A 13 2.80 -0.86 -6.55
C GLU A 13 2.14 -2.21 -6.25
N THR A 14 2.25 -2.69 -5.03
CA THR A 14 1.60 -3.94 -4.61
C THR A 14 0.08 -3.82 -4.68
N LEU A 15 -0.47 -2.72 -4.15
CA LEU A 15 -1.90 -2.43 -4.24
C LEU A 15 -2.35 -2.26 -5.71
N LYS A 16 -1.53 -1.58 -6.54
CA LYS A 16 -1.79 -1.40 -7.98
C LYS A 16 -1.84 -2.73 -8.73
N LYS A 17 -0.87 -3.62 -8.48
CA LYS A 17 -0.77 -4.93 -9.15
C LYS A 17 -1.87 -5.89 -8.73
N ALA A 18 -2.28 -5.85 -7.47
CA ALA A 18 -3.30 -6.74 -6.94
C ALA A 18 -4.70 -6.43 -7.48
N ASN A 19 -4.98 -5.16 -7.79
CA ASN A 19 -6.28 -4.68 -8.29
C ASN A 19 -7.49 -5.13 -7.44
N ARG A 20 -7.26 -5.35 -6.13
CA ARG A 20 -8.25 -5.76 -5.14
C ARG A 20 -7.85 -5.23 -3.76
N PRO A 21 -8.77 -5.15 -2.79
CA PRO A 21 -8.41 -4.83 -1.41
C PRO A 21 -7.39 -5.85 -0.86
N LEU A 22 -6.32 -5.34 -0.26
CA LEU A 22 -5.33 -6.14 0.45
C LEU A 22 -5.26 -5.77 1.92
N THR A 23 -5.26 -6.77 2.79
CA THR A 23 -4.96 -6.58 4.20
C THR A 23 -3.48 -6.27 4.41
N ALA A 24 -3.13 -5.66 5.54
CA ALA A 24 -1.72 -5.42 5.89
C ALA A 24 -0.90 -6.72 5.97
N SER A 25 -1.54 -7.83 6.35
CA SER A 25 -0.92 -9.16 6.39
C SER A 25 -0.63 -9.69 4.97
N GLU A 26 -1.54 -9.51 4.02
CA GLU A 26 -1.29 -9.87 2.62
C GLU A 26 -0.18 -9.02 2.01
N ILE A 27 -0.19 -7.69 2.26
CA ILE A 27 0.88 -6.80 1.79
C ILE A 27 2.23 -7.24 2.36
N ARG A 28 2.29 -7.66 3.63
CA ARG A 28 3.50 -8.23 4.23
C ARG A 28 3.96 -9.47 3.47
N ASN A 29 3.06 -10.42 3.22
CA ASN A 29 3.40 -11.66 2.54
C ASN A 29 3.87 -11.43 1.09
N LEU A 30 3.32 -10.40 0.41
CA LEU A 30 3.69 -10.05 -0.97
C LEU A 30 4.99 -9.25 -1.08
N THR A 31 5.32 -8.45 -0.06
CA THR A 31 6.44 -7.48 -0.14
C THR A 31 7.64 -7.84 0.74
N GLY A 32 7.46 -8.70 1.74
CA GLY A 32 8.44 -8.97 2.78
C GLY A 32 8.66 -7.82 3.78
N LEU A 33 7.95 -6.70 3.63
CA LEU A 33 8.08 -5.55 4.52
C LEU A 33 7.54 -5.87 5.92
N ASN A 34 8.11 -5.26 6.95
CA ASN A 34 7.62 -5.42 8.31
C ASN A 34 6.16 -4.91 8.45
N TYR A 35 5.33 -5.65 9.17
CA TYR A 35 3.92 -5.31 9.39
C TYR A 35 3.70 -3.92 10.00
N ASN A 36 4.56 -3.51 10.95
CA ASN A 36 4.49 -2.19 11.57
C ASN A 36 4.84 -1.08 10.58
N THR A 37 5.85 -1.31 9.74
CA THR A 37 6.18 -0.40 8.64
C THR A 37 5.01 -0.26 7.68
N ILE A 38 4.38 -1.36 7.28
CA ILE A 38 3.21 -1.35 6.40
C ILE A 38 2.07 -0.54 7.01
N ARG A 39 1.69 -0.82 8.27
CA ARG A 39 0.64 -0.05 8.95
C ARG A 39 0.97 1.44 9.02
N GLY A 40 2.19 1.80 9.42
CA GLY A 40 2.63 3.20 9.47
C GLY A 40 2.53 3.89 8.11
N ARG A 41 3.06 3.25 7.06
CA ARG A 41 3.02 3.80 5.70
C ARG A 41 1.61 3.89 5.13
N LEU A 42 0.75 2.90 5.37
CA LEU A 42 -0.65 2.94 4.93
C LEU A 42 -1.42 4.10 5.58
N GLN A 43 -1.18 4.38 6.87
CA GLN A 43 -1.79 5.53 7.54
C GLN A 43 -1.30 6.87 6.96
N GLU A 44 0.00 6.99 6.67
CA GLU A 44 0.54 8.17 6.00
C GLU A 44 -0.06 8.35 4.60
N LEU A 45 -0.11 7.28 3.80
CA LEU A 45 -0.69 7.30 2.46
C LEU A 45 -2.20 7.61 2.50
N LYS A 46 -2.91 7.15 3.53
CA LYS A 46 -4.33 7.47 3.76
C LYS A 46 -4.52 8.97 4.03
N LYS A 47 -3.68 9.56 4.90
CA LYS A 47 -3.69 11.01 5.17
C LYS A 47 -3.40 11.82 3.91
N GLN A 48 -2.57 11.31 3.01
CA GLN A 48 -2.28 11.91 1.72
C GLN A 48 -3.37 11.67 0.67
N GLY A 49 -4.41 10.90 0.98
CA GLY A 49 -5.48 10.56 0.05
C GLY A 49 -5.06 9.61 -1.08
N ILE A 50 -3.91 8.94 -0.96
CA ILE A 50 -3.36 8.02 -1.99
C ILE A 50 -3.97 6.62 -1.88
N VAL A 51 -4.31 6.20 -0.66
CA VAL A 51 -4.96 4.91 -0.40
C VAL A 51 -6.23 5.12 0.42
N LYS A 52 -7.15 4.18 0.31
CA LYS A 52 -8.36 4.10 1.14
C LYS A 52 -8.41 2.74 1.83
N ASN A 53 -8.97 2.73 3.03
CA ASN A 53 -9.33 1.50 3.71
C ASN A 53 -10.81 1.25 3.45
N VAL A 54 -11.10 0.12 2.84
CA VAL A 54 -12.45 -0.34 2.47
C VAL A 54 -12.69 -1.69 3.13
N GLU A 55 -13.90 -2.21 3.00
CA GLU A 55 -14.18 -3.58 3.42
C GLU A 55 -13.24 -4.55 2.70
N GLY A 56 -12.61 -5.46 3.46
CA GLY A 56 -11.61 -6.39 2.93
C GLY A 56 -10.17 -5.87 2.85
N GLY A 57 -9.89 -4.58 3.09
CA GLY A 57 -8.50 -4.10 3.23
C GLY A 57 -8.21 -2.71 2.65
N TRP A 58 -7.03 -2.56 2.07
CA TRP A 58 -6.52 -1.31 1.52
C TRP A 58 -6.53 -1.36 -0.01
N ILE A 59 -6.92 -0.25 -0.63
CA ILE A 59 -6.91 -0.04 -2.08
C ILE A 59 -6.24 1.30 -2.40
N LEU A 60 -5.80 1.48 -3.65
CA LEU A 60 -5.45 2.81 -4.14
C LEU A 60 -6.71 3.67 -4.23
N ALA A 61 -6.60 4.92 -3.77
CA ALA A 61 -7.59 5.92 -4.08
C ALA A 61 -7.42 6.23 -5.57
N GLU A 62 -8.33 5.74 -6.42
CA GLU A 62 -8.32 6.16 -7.82
C GLU A 62 -8.40 7.69 -7.87
N LYS A 63 -7.48 8.31 -8.64
CA LYS A 63 -7.67 9.68 -9.08
C LYS A 63 -8.95 9.64 -9.91
N GLN A 64 -10.03 10.24 -9.38
CA GLN A 64 -11.11 10.71 -10.24
C GLN A 64 -10.42 11.64 -11.25
N GLY A 65 -10.29 11.15 -12.48
CA GLY A 65 -10.02 11.98 -13.65
C GLY A 65 -11.24 12.83 -13.96
#